data_AF-R5ELF5-F1
#
_entry.id   AF-R5ELF5-F1
#
_cell.length_a   1.000
_cell.length_b   1.000
_cell.length_c   1.000
_cell.angle_alpha   90.00
_cell.angle_beta   90.00
_cell.angle_gamma   90.00
#
_symmetry.space_group_name_H-M   'P 1'
#
loop_
_entity.id
_entity.type
_entity.pdbx_description
1 polymer ?
#
loop_
_entity_poly.entity_id
_entity_poly.type
_entity_poly.pdbx_seq_one_letter_code
_entity_poly.pdbx_strand_id
1 'polypeptide(L)' 'MEVGKKVQAGEWIGFMGSTGEGEEGTKGKFPVHLHFGIYYQDGTDEKAVDPYPYLLKIEE' A
#
# COMPACT_ATOMS: atom_id res chain seq x y z
N MET A 1 13.33 7.03 -2.19
CA MET A 1 12.13 6.99 -3.05
C MET A 1 11.67 8.41 -3.22
N GLU A 2 11.39 8.86 -4.44
CA GLU A 2 10.99 10.24 -4.74
C GLU A 2 9.82 10.21 -5.74
N VAL A 3 8.95 11.22 -5.70
CA VAL A 3 7.82 11.32 -6.62
C VAL A 3 8.33 11.41 -8.06
N GLY A 4 7.75 10.60 -8.95
CA GLY A 4 8.14 10.52 -10.36
C GLY A 4 9.23 9.47 -10.69
N LYS A 5 9.84 8.84 -9.67
CA LYS A 5 10.76 7.70 -9.91
C LYS A 5 10.00 6.52 -10.51
N LYS A 6 10.49 5.98 -11.64
CA LYS A 6 10.02 4.70 -12.19
C LYS A 6 10.52 3.54 -11.34
N VAL A 7 9.65 2.55 -11.10
CA VAL A 7 9.96 1.32 -10.37
C VAL A 7 9.64 0.10 -11.22
N GLN A 8 10.22 -1.04 -10.83
CA GLN A 8 9.90 -2.35 -11.41
C GLN A 8 9.39 -3.34 -10.35
N ALA A 9 8.64 -4.36 -10.77
CA ALA A 9 8.20 -5.43 -9.86
C ALA A 9 9.41 -6.09 -9.17
N GLY A 10 9.30 -6.30 -7.86
CA GLY A 10 10.40 -6.81 -7.02
C GLY A 10 11.37 -5.74 -6.49
N GLU A 11 11.22 -4.47 -6.90
CA GLU A 11 12.05 -3.39 -6.35
C GLU A 11 11.67 -3.06 -4.90
N TRP A 12 12.68 -2.85 -4.06
CA TRP A 12 12.49 -2.44 -2.68
C TRP A 12 12.02 -0.98 -2.58
N ILE A 13 10.86 -0.78 -1.94
CA ILE A 13 10.24 0.56 -1.78
C ILE A 13 10.09 1.01 -0.33
N GLY A 14 10.43 0.18 0.65
CA GLY A 14 10.31 0.52 2.08
C GLY A 14 10.24 -0.69 3.00
N PHE A 15 9.81 -0.44 4.24
CA PHE A 15 9.62 -1.47 5.27
C PHE A 15 8.18 -1.43 5.80
N MET A 16 7.66 -2.57 6.23
CA MET A 16 6.40 -2.62 6.98
C MET A 16 6.54 -1.88 8.31
N GLY A 17 5.42 -1.37 8.82
CA GLY A 17 5.40 -0.61 10.07
C GLY A 17 4.03 -0.60 10.73
N SER A 18 3.90 0.28 11.71
CA SER A 18 2.69 0.47 12.53
C SER A 18 2.39 1.97 12.70
N THR A 19 2.60 2.76 11.65
CA THR A 19 2.38 4.22 11.62
C THR A 19 0.94 4.57 11.28
N GLY A 20 0.34 5.57 11.93
CA GLY A 20 -1.00 6.08 11.61
C GLY A 20 -1.86 6.40 12.84
N GLU A 21 -3.13 6.72 12.62
CA GLU A 21 -4.15 6.98 13.65
C GLU A 21 -3.75 8.07 14.67
N GLY A 22 -3.14 9.18 14.21
CA GLY A 22 -2.71 10.28 15.09
C GLY A 22 -1.95 11.36 14.33
N GLU A 23 -1.22 12.19 15.08
CA GLU A 23 -0.34 13.21 14.52
C GLU A 23 0.80 12.59 13.70
N GLU A 24 1.44 13.40 12.86
CA GLU A 24 2.55 12.98 12.01
C GLU A 24 3.63 12.26 12.83
N GLY A 25 4.04 11.07 12.36
CA GLY A 25 5.02 10.24 13.05
C GLY A 25 4.47 9.33 14.16
N THR A 26 3.16 9.32 14.42
CA THR A 26 2.52 8.37 15.36
C THR A 26 2.81 6.93 14.97
N LYS A 27 3.24 6.10 15.94
CA LYS A 27 3.51 4.66 15.77
C LYS A 27 2.99 3.84 16.95
N GLY A 28 2.68 2.58 16.71
CA GLY A 28 2.50 1.56 17.75
C GLY A 28 1.08 1.45 18.30
N LYS A 29 0.09 2.07 17.66
CA LYS A 29 -1.33 1.94 18.02
C LYS A 29 -1.96 0.61 17.56
N PHE A 30 -1.26 -0.13 16.69
CA PHE A 30 -1.68 -1.41 16.13
C PHE A 30 -0.46 -2.27 15.76
N PRO A 31 -0.61 -3.59 15.57
CA PRO A 31 0.48 -4.47 15.14
C PRO A 31 1.10 -4.04 13.81
N VAL A 32 2.35 -4.42 13.58
CA VAL A 32 3.02 -4.20 12.30
C VAL A 32 2.31 -4.98 11.19
N HIS A 33 1.89 -4.28 10.14
CA HIS A 33 1.26 -4.88 8.97
C HIS A 33 1.44 -4.01 7.73
N LEU A 34 1.13 -4.55 6.55
CA LEU A 34 1.04 -3.80 5.30
C LEU A 34 -0.43 -3.68 4.91
N HIS A 35 -1.00 -2.48 4.98
CA HIS A 35 -2.25 -2.19 4.32
C HIS A 35 -1.99 -2.02 2.81
N PHE A 36 -2.62 -2.83 1.97
CA PHE A 36 -2.43 -2.84 0.53
C PHE A 36 -3.77 -2.62 -0.18
N GLY A 37 -3.85 -1.61 -1.04
CA GLY A 37 -5.04 -1.26 -1.80
C GLY A 37 -4.74 -1.13 -3.29
N ILE A 38 -5.70 -1.56 -4.12
CA ILE A 38 -5.66 -1.38 -5.58
C ILE A 38 -6.76 -0.39 -5.94
N TYR A 39 -6.39 0.67 -6.66
CA TYR A 39 -7.31 1.70 -7.09
C TYR A 39 -7.23 1.87 -8.60
N TYR A 40 -8.36 2.20 -9.21
CA TYR A 40 -8.43 2.64 -10.60
C TYR A 40 -9.20 3.95 -10.68
N GLN A 41 -8.89 4.72 -11.72
CA GLN A 41 -9.56 5.97 -12.01
C GLN A 41 -10.87 5.71 -12.77
N ASP A 42 -11.99 6.17 -12.23
CA ASP A 42 -13.30 6.18 -12.85
C ASP A 42 -13.71 7.63 -13.11
N GLY A 43 -13.30 8.17 -14.27
CA GLY A 43 -13.44 9.58 -14.58
C GLY A 43 -12.58 10.46 -13.67
N THR A 44 -13.21 11.21 -12.76
CA THR A 44 -12.53 12.05 -11.76
C THR A 44 -12.38 11.39 -10.41
N ASP A 45 -13.07 10.26 -10.19
CA ASP A 45 -13.09 9.57 -8.90
C ASP A 45 -12.11 8.39 -8.89
N GLU A 46 -11.59 8.05 -7.71
CA GLU A 46 -10.84 6.82 -7.49
C GLU A 46 -11.74 5.75 -6.86
N LYS A 47 -11.73 4.55 -7.45
CA LYS A 47 -12.49 3.40 -6.93
C LYS A 47 -11.54 2.30 -6.49
N ALA A 48 -11.82 1.78 -5.30
CA ALA A 48 -11.10 0.64 -4.75
C ALA A 48 -11.55 -0.68 -5.38
N VAL A 49 -10.60 -1.59 -5.57
CA VAL A 49 -10.81 -2.97 -5.98
C VAL A 49 -10.38 -3.87 -4.82
N ASP A 50 -11.09 -4.97 -4.61
CA ASP A 50 -10.66 -5.99 -3.64
C ASP A 50 -9.30 -6.58 -4.07
N PRO A 51 -8.22 -6.36 -3.30
CA PRO A 51 -6.90 -6.85 -3.65
C PRO A 51 -6.73 -8.35 -3.40
N TYR A 52 -7.58 -8.97 -2.58
CA TYR A 52 -7.36 -10.32 -2.07
C TYR A 52 -7.26 -11.40 -3.18
N PRO A 53 -8.14 -11.44 -4.19
CA PRO A 53 -8.02 -12.41 -5.28
C PRO A 53 -6.71 -12.30 -6.09
N TYR A 54 -6.16 -11.09 -6.19
CA TYR A 54 -4.90 -10.85 -6.90
C TYR A 54 -3.70 -11.28 -6.07
N LEU A 55 -3.74 -11.03 -4.76
CA LEU A 55 -2.72 -11.48 -3.82
C LEU A 55 -2.65 -13.01 -3.76
N LEU A 56 -3.81 -13.69 -3.69
CA LEU A 56 -3.87 -15.15 -3.76
C LEU A 56 -3.26 -15.72 -5.04
N LYS A 57 -3.41 -15.02 -6.17
CA LYS A 57 -2.86 -15.48 -7.45
C LYS A 57 -1.32 -15.42 -7.50
N ILE A 58 -0.70 -14.56 -6.70
CA ILE A 58 0.76 -14.40 -6.63
C ILE A 58 1.38 -15.07 -5.40
N GLU A 59 0.56 -15.70 -4.57
CA GLU A 59 0.98 -16.56 -3.47
C GLU A 59 1.36 -17.93 -4.07
N GLU A 60 2.66 -18.13 -4.30
CA GLU A 60 3.24 -19.42 -4.71
C GLU A 60 3.50 -20.33 -3.51
#